data_AF-A0AA91C9B0-F1
#
_entry.id   AF-A0AA91C9B0-F1
#
_cell.length_a   1.000
_cell.length_b   1.000
_cell.length_c   1.000
_cell.angle_alpha   90.00
_cell.angle_beta   90.00
_cell.angle_gamma   90.00
#
_symmetry.space_group_name_H-M   'P 1'
#
loop_
_entity.id
_entity.type
_entity.pdbx_description
1 polymer ?
#
loop_
_entity_poly.entity_id
_entity_poly.type
_entity_poly.pdbx_seq_one_letter_code
_entity_poly.pdbx_strand_id
1 'polypeptide(L)' 'MIARENIEKGHSIGLEQGLVQGQKLERRKKNIELITNLMNSLSISFSKAVELLKVFEDEVLEIKKYFEA' A
#
# COMPACT_ATOMS: atom_id res chain seq x y z
N MET A 1 35.50 18.11 5.79
CA MET A 1 34.17 18.50 5.24
C MET A 1 33.27 17.31 4.89
N ILE A 2 33.77 16.07 4.81
CA ILE A 2 33.03 14.88 4.33
C ILE A 2 32.02 14.31 5.36
N ALA A 3 32.32 14.43 6.66
CA ALA A 3 31.48 13.82 7.70
C ALA A 3 30.07 14.44 7.82
N ARG A 4 29.92 15.75 7.55
CA ARG A 4 28.60 16.42 7.60
C ARG A 4 27.72 16.03 6.42
N GLU A 5 28.31 15.97 5.23
CA GLU A 5 27.60 15.61 3.99
C GLU A 5 27.06 14.17 4.04
N ASN A 6 27.79 13.23 4.68
CA ASN A 6 27.34 11.85 4.84
C ASN A 6 26.20 11.68 5.85
N ILE A 7 26.17 12.47 6.93
CA ILE A 7 25.08 12.46 7.92
C ILE A 7 23.81 13.05 7.31
N GLU A 8 23.93 14.14 6.56
CA GLU A 8 22.81 14.80 5.88
C GLU A 8 22.19 13.88 4.81
N LYS A 9 23.01 13.25 3.97
CA LYS A 9 22.56 12.25 2.99
C LYS A 9 21.87 11.05 3.66
N GLY A 10 22.44 10.52 4.75
CA GLY A 10 21.85 9.41 5.49
C GLY A 10 20.47 9.75 6.11
N HIS A 11 20.32 10.94 6.69
CA HIS A 11 19.04 11.42 7.21
C HIS A 11 17.99 11.64 6.11
N SER A 12 18.37 12.24 4.98
CA SER A 12 17.46 12.44 3.86
C SER A 12 16.94 11.12 3.29
N ILE A 13 17.83 10.13 3.11
CA ILE A 13 17.44 8.80 2.63
C ILE A 13 16.50 8.09 3.63
N GLY A 14 16.79 8.17 4.93
CA GLY A 14 15.94 7.57 5.96
C GLY A 14 14.54 8.18 6.02
N LEU A 15 14.44 9.51 5.88
CA LEU A 15 13.16 10.21 5.81
C LEU A 15 12.38 9.84 4.54
N GLU A 16 13.03 9.80 3.38
CA GLU A 16 12.41 9.42 2.11
C GLU A 16 11.85 8.00 2.16
N GLN A 17 12.63 7.03 2.68
CA GLN A 17 12.16 5.65 2.84
C GLN A 17 10.98 5.55 3.80
N GLY A 18 11.02 6.28 4.93
CA GLY A 18 9.91 6.33 5.89
C GLY A 18 8.63 6.91 5.28
N LEU A 19 8.74 7.98 4.48
CA LEU A 19 7.61 8.57 3.77
C LEU A 19 7.02 7.63 2.73
N VAL A 20 7.87 6.96 1.93
CA VAL A 20 7.41 6.00 0.91
C VAL A 20 6.68 4.81 1.56
N GLN A 21 7.23 4.27 2.66
CA GLN A 21 6.57 3.18 3.40
C GLN A 21 5.24 3.62 4.02
N GLY A 22 5.19 4.81 4.61
CA GLY A 22 3.96 5.36 5.18
C GLY A 22 2.87 5.54 4.12
N GLN A 23 3.21 6.10 2.96
CA GLN A 23 2.27 6.26 1.84
C GLN A 23 1.76 4.91 1.32
N LYS A 24 2.65 3.91 1.23
CA LYS A 24 2.29 2.56 0.80
C LYS A 24 1.32 1.90 1.79
N LEU A 25 1.56 2.03 3.09
CA LEU A 25 0.67 1.51 4.12
C LEU A 25 -0.73 2.15 4.06
N GLU A 26 -0.80 3.47 3.93
CA GLU A 26 -2.07 4.19 3.85
C GLU A 26 -2.86 3.84 2.58
N ARG A 27 -2.17 3.67 1.45
CA ARG A 27 -2.80 3.21 0.20
C ARG A 27 -3.36 1.80 0.36
N ARG A 28 -2.60 0.89 0.97
CA ARG A 28 -3.06 -0.48 1.24
C ARG A 28 -4.32 -0.50 2.11
N LYS A 29 -4.36 0.29 3.19
CA LYS A 29 -5.55 0.40 4.06
C LYS A 29 -6.79 0.87 3.29
N LYS A 30 -6.65 1.92 2.47
CA LYS A 30 -7.74 2.44 1.64
C LYS A 30 -8.24 1.42 0.64
N ASN A 31 -7.34 0.69 -0.02
CA ASN A 31 -7.74 -0.33 -0.98
C ASN A 31 -8.49 -1.49 -0.30
N ILE A 32 -8.05 -1.93 0.89
CA ILE A 32 -8.76 -2.95 1.68
C ILE A 32 -10.17 -2.51 2.04
N GLU A 33 -10.33 -1.26 2.52
CA GLU A 33 -11.64 -0.70 2.87
C GLU A 33 -12.56 -0.64 1.64
N LEU A 34 -12.07 -0.09 0.52
CA LEU A 34 -12.83 0.02 -0.72
C LEU A 34 -13.26 -1.35 -1.26
N ILE A 35 -12.36 -2.33 -1.28
CA ILE A 35 -12.66 -3.68 -1.74
C ILE A 35 -13.69 -4.34 -0.83
N THR A 36 -13.51 -4.28 0.49
CA THR A 36 -14.44 -4.85 1.47
C THR A 36 -15.83 -4.24 1.32
N ASN A 37 -15.90 -2.92 1.22
CA ASN A 37 -17.17 -2.21 1.05
C ASN A 37 -17.86 -2.62 -0.27
N LEU A 38 -17.12 -2.68 -1.37
CA LEU A 38 -17.67 -3.08 -2.66
C LEU A 38 -18.17 -4.53 -2.65
N MET A 39 -17.40 -5.45 -2.05
CA MET A 39 -17.78 -6.85 -1.89
C MET A 39 -19.09 -6.97 -1.11
N ASN A 40 -19.22 -6.27 0.01
CA ASN A 40 -20.41 -6.33 0.86
C ASN A 40 -21.63 -5.66 0.20
N SER A 41 -21.46 -4.45 -0.33
CA SER A 41 -22.55 -3.68 -0.93
C SER A 41 -23.14 -4.33 -2.18
N LEU A 42 -22.30 -5.00 -2.99
CA LEU A 42 -22.74 -5.66 -4.22
C LEU A 42 -22.84 -7.18 -4.09
N SER A 43 -22.49 -7.76 -2.94
CA SER A 43 -22.41 -9.20 -2.72
C SER A 43 -21.57 -9.92 -3.79
N ILE A 44 -20.39 -9.36 -4.10
CA ILE A 44 -19.47 -9.90 -5.10
C ILE A 44 -18.20 -10.49 -4.46
N SER A 45 -17.53 -11.36 -5.21
CA SER A 45 -16.26 -11.94 -4.77
C SER A 45 -15.11 -10.92 -4.78
N PHE A 46 -14.05 -11.22 -4.01
CA PHE A 46 -12.81 -10.45 -4.01
C PHE A 46 -12.24 -10.25 -5.41
N SER A 47 -12.14 -11.34 -6.20
CA SER A 47 -11.62 -11.28 -7.57
C SER A 47 -12.42 -10.32 -8.45
N LYS A 48 -13.75 -10.29 -8.28
CA LYS A 48 -14.61 -9.38 -9.04
C LYS A 48 -14.47 -7.93 -8.58
N ALA A 49 -14.35 -7.70 -7.27
CA ALA A 49 -14.13 -6.36 -6.72
C ALA A 49 -12.79 -5.77 -7.20
N VAL A 50 -11.72 -6.56 -7.17
CA VAL A 50 -10.39 -6.19 -7.68
C VAL A 50 -10.42 -5.84 -9.17
N GLU A 51 -11.07 -6.68 -9.99
CA GLU A 51 -11.24 -6.43 -11.43
C GLU A 51 -11.97 -5.10 -11.69
N LEU A 52 -13.07 -4.84 -10.97
CA LEU A 52 -13.87 -3.62 -11.13
C LEU A 52 -13.12 -2.36 -10.69
N LEU A 53 -12.35 -2.45 -9.61
CA LEU A 53 -11.56 -1.33 -9.09
C LEU A 53 -10.23 -1.13 -9.84
N LYS A 54 -9.89 -2.03 -10.77
CA LYS A 54 -8.64 -2.01 -11.55
C LYS A 54 -7.40 -1.88 -10.66
N VAL A 55 -7.40 -2.61 -9.55
CA VAL A 55 -6.27 -2.63 -8.60
C VAL A 55 -5.08 -3.32 -9.27
N PHE A 56 -3.89 -2.74 -9.12
CA PHE A 56 -2.67 -3.29 -9.73
C PHE A 56 -2.27 -4.61 -9.06
N GLU A 57 -1.64 -5.50 -9.83
CA GLU A 57 -1.33 -6.87 -9.39
C GLU A 57 -0.43 -6.92 -8.14
N ASP A 58 0.52 -6.00 -8.02
CA ASP A 58 1.39 -5.84 -6.84
C ASP A 58 0.58 -5.46 -5.58
N GLU A 59 -0.36 -4.54 -5.71
CA GLU A 59 -1.27 -4.16 -4.63
C GLU A 59 -2.25 -5.30 -4.29
N VAL A 60 -2.76 -6.03 -5.30
CA VAL A 60 -3.65 -7.19 -5.09
C VAL A 60 -2.96 -8.26 -4.28
N LEU A 61 -1.69 -8.57 -4.54
CA LEU A 61 -0.93 -9.56 -3.79
C LEU A 61 -0.77 -9.16 -2.32
N GLU A 62 -0.52 -7.89 -2.04
CA GLU A 62 -0.41 -7.37 -0.67
C GLU A 62 -1.75 -7.38 0.07
N ILE A 63 -2.83 -7.06 -0.62
CA ILE A 63 -4.18 -7.07 -0.07
C ILE A 63 -4.64 -8.51 0.16
N LYS A 64 -4.34 -9.44 -0.74
CA LYS A 64 -4.70 -10.86 -0.61
C LYS A 64 -4.12 -11.46 0.67
N LYS A 65 -2.85 -11.14 0.99
CA LYS A 65 -2.22 -11.54 2.26
C LYS A 65 -2.97 -11.06 3.51
N TYR A 66 -3.70 -9.94 3.43
CA TYR A 66 -4.52 -9.45 4.54
C TYR A 66 -5.78 -10.31 4.76
N PHE A 67 -6.38 -10.85 3.71
CA PHE A 67 -7.58 -11.68 3.78
C PHE A 67 -7.29 -13.17 4.02
N GLU A 68 -6.06 -13.62 3.76
CA GLU A 68 -5.62 -15.01 4.01
C GLU A 68 -5.01 -15.21 5.41
N ALA A 69 -4.76 -14.14 6.16
CA ALA A 69 -4.24 -14.15 7.53
C ALA A 69 -5.38 -14.30 8.55
#